data_AF-A0A368RAK7-F1
#
_entry.id   AF-A0A368RAK7-F1
#
_cell.length_a   1.000
_cell.length_b   1.000
_cell.length_c   1.000
_cell.angle_alpha   90.00
_cell.angle_beta   90.00
_cell.angle_gamma   90.00
#
_symmetry.space_group_name_H-M   'P 1'
#
loop_
_entity.id
_entity.type
_entity.pdbx_description
1 polymer ?
#
loop_
_entity_poly.entity_id
_entity_poly.type
_entity_poly.pdbx_seq_one_letter_code
_entity_poly.pdbx_strand_id
1 'polypeptide(L)'
;MGCFQKCASLVVVSSLLLLLITAAAAASSRGRDASSSSTLHARKLLNSTGSSSSSLGAERHYSTERMGPDDCSEEDVVVYQSSANPLPSGIPAYTVQIVNVCGGCTVSDVHVSCGDFASTELVDPSKFQRVSFNDCIVKGGGPMEPSETVSFQYSNSFSYQLNVASVACE
;
A
#
# COMPACT_ATOMS: atom_id res chain seq x y z
N MET A 1 17.03 5.12 53.23
CA MET A 1 17.51 5.37 51.85
C MET A 1 18.36 4.19 51.42
N GLY A 2 17.91 3.34 50.50
CA GLY A 2 18.66 2.13 50.14
C GLY A 2 18.14 1.27 48.99
N CYS A 3 17.19 1.75 48.18
CA CYS A 3 16.61 0.96 47.08
C CYS A 3 16.97 1.45 45.67
N PHE A 4 17.52 2.66 45.51
CA PHE A 4 17.83 3.23 44.19
C PHE A 4 19.19 2.81 43.62
N GLN A 5 20.10 2.31 44.46
CA GLN A 5 21.48 2.01 44.03
C GLN A 5 21.65 0.61 43.41
N LYS A 6 20.71 -0.31 43.66
CA LYS A 6 20.76 -1.68 43.12
C LYS A 6 20.20 -1.78 41.70
N CYS A 7 19.24 -0.93 41.33
CA CYS A 7 18.62 -0.95 39.99
C CYS A 7 19.58 -0.44 38.90
N ALA A 8 20.40 0.57 39.21
CA ALA A 8 21.37 1.13 38.26
C ALA A 8 22.46 0.10 37.89
N SER A 9 22.98 -0.66 38.85
CA SER A 9 23.96 -1.71 38.57
C SER A 9 23.40 -2.83 37.69
N LEU A 10 22.13 -3.20 37.85
CA LEU A 10 21.52 -4.29 37.09
C LEU A 10 21.27 -3.89 35.62
N VAL A 11 20.88 -2.63 35.37
CA VAL A 11 20.71 -2.08 34.02
C VAL A 11 22.04 -1.95 33.30
N VAL A 12 23.09 -1.45 33.98
CA VAL A 12 24.42 -1.28 33.38
C VAL A 12 25.04 -2.63 32.99
N VAL A 13 24.90 -3.66 33.83
CA VAL A 13 25.38 -5.02 33.53
C VAL A 13 24.60 -5.64 32.36
N SER A 14 23.28 -5.43 32.28
CA SER A 14 22.47 -5.90 31.15
C SER A 14 22.85 -5.22 29.83
N SER A 15 23.10 -3.90 29.84
CA SER A 15 23.52 -3.18 28.63
C SER A 15 24.92 -3.57 28.16
N LEU A 16 25.86 -3.79 29.09
CA LEU A 16 27.22 -4.27 28.76
C LEU A 16 27.20 -5.72 28.24
N LEU A 17 26.33 -6.59 28.76
CA LEU A 17 26.20 -7.96 28.29
C LEU A 17 25.58 -8.04 26.88
N LEU A 18 24.60 -7.18 26.55
CA LEU A 18 24.05 -7.10 25.18
C LEU A 18 25.08 -6.60 24.16
N LEU A 19 25.95 -5.65 24.53
CA LEU A 19 27.00 -5.14 23.64
C LEU A 19 28.09 -6.17 23.32
N LEU A 20 28.33 -7.16 24.18
CA LEU A 20 29.31 -8.23 23.93
C LEU A 20 28.79 -9.33 22.98
N ILE A 21 27.47 -9.48 22.83
CA ILE A 21 26.88 -10.55 21.99
C ILE A 21 26.92 -10.19 20.49
N THR A 22 27.00 -8.91 20.11
CA THR A 22 26.99 -8.48 18.69
C THR A 22 28.35 -8.54 17.99
N ALA A 23 29.43 -8.92 18.67
CA ALA A 23 30.78 -8.93 18.10
C ALA A 23 31.23 -10.27 17.48
N ALA A 24 30.37 -11.31 17.40
CA ALA A 24 30.78 -12.66 17.00
C ALA A 24 30.19 -13.20 15.68
N ALA A 25 29.58 -12.36 14.84
CA ALA A 25 29.04 -12.81 13.54
C ALA A 25 29.56 -11.98 12.35
N ALA A 26 30.89 -11.91 12.20
CA ALA A 26 31.52 -11.39 10.98
C ALA A 26 32.84 -12.12 10.71
N ALA A 27 32.78 -13.25 9.99
CA ALA A 27 33.83 -13.82 9.13
C ALA A 27 33.47 -15.28 8.80
N SER A 28 33.12 -15.64 7.57
CA SER A 28 33.99 -16.28 6.56
C SER A 28 33.04 -16.96 5.54
N SER A 29 33.30 -17.24 4.27
CA SER A 29 34.37 -16.99 3.30
C SER A 29 33.84 -17.49 1.94
N ARG A 30 34.42 -16.97 0.85
CA ARG A 30 34.16 -17.32 -0.56
C ARG A 30 34.38 -18.81 -0.87
N GLY A 31 33.62 -19.32 -1.84
CA GLY A 31 33.91 -20.55 -2.59
C GLY A 31 33.17 -20.53 -3.95
N ARG A 32 33.94 -20.45 -5.04
CA ARG A 32 33.48 -20.66 -6.43
C ARG A 32 33.29 -22.15 -6.67
N ASP A 33 32.37 -22.53 -7.55
CA ASP A 33 32.69 -23.41 -8.67
C ASP A 33 31.60 -23.40 -9.74
N ALA A 34 32.06 -23.51 -10.98
CA ALA A 34 31.29 -23.47 -12.21
C ALA A 34 30.82 -24.88 -12.59
N SER A 35 29.63 -24.98 -13.19
CA SER A 35 29.43 -25.96 -14.25
C SER A 35 28.31 -25.55 -15.21
N SER A 36 28.71 -25.53 -16.47
CA SER A 36 27.89 -25.42 -17.67
C SER A 36 26.81 -26.50 -17.73
N SER A 37 25.62 -26.14 -18.21
CA SER A 37 24.94 -26.98 -19.19
C SER A 37 24.00 -26.13 -20.06
N SER A 38 24.45 -25.97 -21.30
CA SER A 38 23.68 -25.53 -22.45
C SER A 38 22.59 -26.53 -22.78
N THR A 39 21.33 -26.10 -22.82
CA THR A 39 20.32 -26.71 -23.70
C THR A 39 19.55 -25.61 -24.42
N LEU A 40 19.62 -25.70 -25.75
CA LEU A 40 19.20 -24.74 -26.74
C LEU A 40 18.13 -25.44 -27.54
N HIS A 41 16.85 -25.24 -27.25
CA HIS A 41 15.73 -25.69 -28.09
C HIS A 41 14.51 -24.83 -27.75
N ALA A 42 13.73 -24.24 -28.65
CA ALA A 42 13.82 -24.03 -30.07
C ALA A 42 12.84 -22.88 -30.37
N ARG A 43 13.20 -21.95 -31.24
CA ARG A 43 12.27 -20.95 -31.78
C ARG A 43 11.21 -21.68 -32.61
N LYS A 44 9.98 -21.78 -32.10
CA LYS A 44 8.84 -22.32 -32.84
C LYS A 44 8.33 -21.24 -33.80
N LEU A 45 8.88 -21.25 -35.01
CA LEU A 45 8.39 -20.48 -36.15
C LEU A 45 7.08 -21.09 -36.69
N LEU A 46 6.25 -20.21 -37.24
CA LEU A 46 4.91 -20.45 -37.78
C LEU A 46 4.89 -21.60 -38.79
N ASN A 47 4.09 -22.63 -38.53
CA ASN A 47 3.70 -23.61 -39.55
C ASN A 47 2.27 -23.33 -40.00
N SER A 48 2.14 -22.61 -41.12
CA SER A 48 0.90 -22.54 -41.87
C SER A 48 0.74 -23.82 -42.68
N THR A 49 -0.20 -24.67 -42.27
CA THR A 49 -0.79 -25.65 -43.18
C THR A 49 -2.28 -25.65 -42.90
N GLY A 50 -3.02 -24.98 -43.79
CA GLY A 50 -4.48 -25.04 -43.78
C GLY A 50 -4.92 -26.46 -44.08
N SER A 51 -5.89 -26.95 -43.33
CA SER A 51 -6.82 -28.00 -43.75
C SER A 51 -8.04 -27.96 -42.83
N SER A 52 -9.15 -27.62 -43.44
CA SER A 52 -10.51 -27.46 -42.95
C SER A 52 -11.06 -28.72 -42.27
N SER A 53 -11.71 -28.58 -41.12
CA SER A 53 -12.98 -29.27 -40.86
C SER A 53 -13.75 -28.57 -39.75
N SER A 54 -15.00 -28.28 -40.08
CA SER A 54 -16.00 -27.52 -39.36
C SER A 54 -16.60 -28.30 -38.19
N SER A 55 -16.66 -27.69 -37.01
CA SER A 55 -17.86 -27.69 -36.16
C SER A 55 -17.77 -26.69 -35.01
N LEU A 56 -18.61 -25.66 -35.11
CA LEU A 56 -19.30 -24.96 -34.02
C LEU A 56 -18.43 -24.20 -32.99
N GLY A 57 -17.98 -23.01 -33.42
CA GLY A 57 -18.17 -21.76 -32.66
C GLY A 57 -17.56 -21.66 -31.26
N ALA A 58 -16.25 -21.82 -31.13
CA ALA A 58 -15.53 -21.28 -29.98
C ALA A 58 -15.33 -19.77 -30.19
N GLU A 59 -16.30 -18.96 -29.74
CA GLU A 59 -16.09 -17.54 -29.53
C GLU A 59 -14.89 -17.38 -28.61
N ARG A 60 -13.77 -16.89 -29.14
CA ARG A 60 -12.82 -16.18 -28.29
C ARG A 60 -13.53 -14.90 -27.88
N HIS A 61 -14.28 -14.99 -26.80
CA HIS A 61 -14.56 -13.84 -25.95
C HIS A 61 -13.20 -13.35 -25.47
N TYR A 62 -12.59 -12.44 -26.24
CA TYR A 62 -11.92 -11.34 -25.59
C TYR A 62 -13.06 -10.65 -24.86
N SER A 63 -13.26 -11.01 -23.60
CA SER A 63 -13.99 -10.15 -22.71
C SER A 63 -13.16 -8.86 -22.69
N THR A 64 -13.51 -7.92 -23.57
CA THR A 64 -13.68 -6.58 -23.07
C THR A 64 -14.70 -6.78 -21.97
N GLU A 65 -14.20 -7.00 -20.75
CA GLU A 65 -14.97 -6.82 -19.54
C GLU A 65 -15.39 -5.37 -19.66
N ARG A 66 -16.55 -5.15 -20.30
CA ARG A 66 -17.24 -3.90 -20.21
C ARG A 66 -17.48 -3.81 -18.71
N MET A 67 -16.71 -2.96 -18.02
CA MET A 67 -17.03 -2.52 -16.66
C MET A 67 -18.56 -2.38 -16.66
N GLY A 68 -19.23 -3.29 -15.96
CA GLY A 68 -20.65 -3.12 -15.74
C GLY A 68 -20.84 -1.78 -15.03
N PRO A 69 -21.98 -1.11 -15.18
CA PRO A 69 -22.27 0.08 -14.39
C PRO A 69 -22.17 -0.16 -12.86
N ASP A 70 -22.15 -1.44 -12.46
CA ASP A 70 -22.14 -1.91 -11.08
C ASP A 70 -20.80 -2.57 -10.67
N ASP A 71 -19.81 -2.63 -11.55
CA ASP A 71 -18.47 -3.15 -11.24
C ASP A 71 -17.50 -1.99 -10.99
N CYS A 72 -16.95 -1.96 -9.78
CA CYS A 72 -15.90 -1.04 -9.36
C CYS A 72 -14.76 -1.81 -8.69
N SER A 73 -13.57 -1.23 -8.69
CA SER A 73 -12.39 -1.85 -8.10
C SER A 73 -11.49 -0.82 -7.40
N GLU A 74 -10.46 -1.31 -6.70
CA GLU A 74 -9.55 -0.46 -5.93
C GLU A 74 -8.85 0.58 -6.80
N GLU A 75 -8.59 0.27 -8.08
CA GLU A 75 -8.01 1.21 -9.04
C GLU A 75 -8.93 2.38 -9.43
N ASP A 76 -10.24 2.28 -9.15
CA ASP A 76 -11.19 3.38 -9.37
C ASP A 76 -11.12 4.45 -8.28
N VAL A 77 -10.34 4.22 -7.21
CA VAL A 77 -10.05 5.22 -6.20
C VAL A 77 -8.56 5.56 -6.24
N VAL A 78 -8.24 6.83 -6.42
CA VAL A 78 -6.85 7.31 -6.50
C VAL A 78 -6.54 8.24 -5.34
N VAL A 79 -5.41 7.99 -4.67
CA VAL A 79 -4.90 8.84 -3.60
C VAL A 79 -3.75 9.70 -4.13
N TYR A 80 -3.92 11.02 -4.09
CA TYR A 80 -2.87 11.99 -4.33
C TYR A 80 -2.40 12.60 -3.02
N GLN A 81 -1.09 12.74 -2.87
CA GLN A 81 -0.49 13.38 -1.71
C GLN A 81 0.59 14.36 -2.15
N SER A 82 0.60 15.55 -1.56
CA SER A 82 1.62 16.57 -1.80
C SER A 82 2.03 17.23 -0.49
N SER A 83 3.24 17.80 -0.45
CA SER A 83 3.58 18.75 0.61
C SER A 83 2.66 19.98 0.55
N ALA A 84 2.38 20.54 1.71
CA ALA A 84 1.63 21.78 1.87
C ALA A 84 2.47 22.81 2.62
N ASN A 85 2.02 24.07 2.63
CA ASN A 85 2.63 25.09 3.48
C ASN A 85 2.55 24.65 4.94
N PRO A 86 3.64 24.78 5.73
CA PRO A 86 3.61 24.44 7.14
C PRO A 86 2.45 25.16 7.84
N LEU A 87 1.72 24.40 8.68
CA LEU A 87 0.68 24.98 9.51
C LEU A 87 1.31 25.88 10.58
N PRO A 88 0.56 26.77 11.26
CA PRO A 88 1.11 27.70 12.25
C PRO A 88 1.93 27.03 13.37
N SER A 89 1.74 25.73 13.58
CA SER A 89 2.53 24.90 14.49
C SER A 89 4.00 24.70 14.05
N GLY A 90 4.35 25.04 12.80
CA GLY A 90 5.70 24.88 12.24
C GLY A 90 6.05 23.44 11.85
N ILE A 91 5.13 22.50 12.03
CA ILE A 91 5.27 21.09 11.67
C ILE A 91 4.99 20.95 10.16
N PRO A 92 5.71 20.06 9.44
CA PRO A 92 5.40 19.80 8.03
C PRO A 92 3.94 19.40 7.84
N ALA A 93 3.35 19.89 6.76
CA ALA A 93 1.97 19.62 6.39
C ALA A 93 1.90 18.95 5.03
N TYR A 94 0.88 18.11 4.85
CA TYR A 94 0.65 17.36 3.64
C TYR A 94 -0.83 17.43 3.28
N THR A 95 -1.11 17.73 2.01
CA THR A 95 -2.46 17.69 1.44
C THR A 95 -2.70 16.30 0.86
N VAL A 96 -3.83 15.70 1.19
CA VAL A 96 -4.32 14.45 0.62
C VAL A 96 -5.60 14.71 -0.15
N GLN A 97 -5.70 14.13 -1.34
CA GLN A 97 -6.90 14.11 -2.15
C GLN A 97 -7.19 12.65 -2.52
N ILE A 98 -8.35 12.15 -2.10
CA ILE A 98 -8.84 10.81 -2.45
C ILE A 98 -9.98 11.02 -3.44
N VAL A 99 -9.83 10.46 -4.64
CA VAL A 99 -10.70 10.75 -5.79
C VAL A 99 -11.34 9.46 -6.29
N ASN A 100 -12.66 9.42 -6.42
CA ASN A 100 -13.33 8.38 -7.21
C ASN A 100 -13.17 8.75 -8.69
N VAL A 101 -12.30 8.05 -9.41
CA VAL A 101 -12.06 8.27 -10.84
C VAL A 101 -12.93 7.41 -11.73
N CYS A 102 -13.81 6.59 -11.15
CA CYS A 102 -14.79 5.83 -11.90
C CYS A 102 -15.65 6.76 -12.77
N GLY A 103 -15.80 6.40 -14.05
CA GLY A 103 -16.50 7.24 -15.02
C GLY A 103 -18.02 7.31 -14.82
N GLY A 104 -18.60 6.44 -14.00
CA GLY A 104 -20.05 6.37 -13.80
C GLY A 104 -20.54 5.46 -12.68
N CYS A 105 -19.68 5.05 -11.75
CA CYS A 105 -20.06 4.25 -10.60
C CYS A 105 -19.82 5.00 -9.29
N THR A 106 -20.68 4.74 -8.32
CA THR A 106 -20.52 5.20 -6.95
C THR A 106 -19.80 4.13 -6.16
N VAL A 107 -18.72 4.51 -5.49
CA VAL A 107 -17.95 3.62 -4.61
C VAL A 107 -18.28 3.95 -3.17
N SER A 108 -18.34 2.95 -2.30
CA SER A 108 -18.56 3.10 -0.86
C SER A 108 -17.56 2.25 -0.08
N ASP A 109 -17.60 2.32 1.25
CA ASP A 109 -16.76 1.54 2.15
C ASP A 109 -15.26 1.56 1.76
N VAL A 110 -14.78 2.75 1.39
CA VAL A 110 -13.40 2.94 0.93
C VAL A 110 -12.45 2.88 2.11
N HIS A 111 -11.68 1.81 2.17
CA HIS A 111 -10.63 1.60 3.17
C HIS A 111 -9.25 1.87 2.57
N VAL A 112 -8.40 2.54 3.36
CA VAL A 112 -7.05 2.95 3.02
C VAL A 112 -6.07 2.36 4.03
N SER A 113 -5.08 1.61 3.54
CA SER A 113 -3.91 1.21 4.31
C SER A 113 -3.12 2.46 4.70
N CYS A 114 -3.09 2.76 6.00
CA CYS A 114 -2.56 4.02 6.52
C CYS A 114 -1.51 3.84 7.65
N GLY A 115 -1.05 2.61 7.89
CA GLY A 115 -0.11 2.27 8.97
C GLY A 115 -0.53 2.80 10.34
N ASP A 116 0.39 3.50 10.99
CA ASP A 116 0.17 4.19 12.25
C ASP A 116 -0.25 5.66 12.09
N PHE A 117 -1.00 5.99 11.02
CA PHE A 117 -1.48 7.34 10.70
C PHE A 117 -1.85 8.19 11.94
N ALA A 118 -1.17 9.32 12.08
CA ALA A 118 -1.39 10.31 13.12
C ALA A 118 -1.15 11.71 12.57
N SER A 119 -1.87 12.69 13.11
CA SER A 119 -1.74 14.10 12.75
C SER A 119 -1.67 14.94 14.02
N THR A 120 -0.84 15.97 14.01
CA THR A 120 -0.78 16.95 15.10
C THR A 120 -1.99 17.88 15.08
N GLU A 121 -2.39 18.34 13.90
CA GLU A 121 -3.67 19.04 13.72
C GLU A 121 -4.80 18.05 13.48
N LEU A 122 -6.00 18.35 14.03
CA LEU A 122 -7.16 17.47 13.90
C LEU A 122 -7.61 17.39 12.43
N VAL A 123 -7.52 16.19 11.86
CA VAL A 123 -8.18 15.86 10.60
C VAL A 123 -9.66 15.66 10.87
N ASP A 124 -10.52 16.21 10.02
CA ASP A 124 -11.96 16.05 10.11
C ASP A 124 -12.35 14.56 10.00
N PRO A 125 -12.89 13.94 11.07
CA PRO A 125 -13.19 12.51 11.08
C PRO A 125 -14.32 12.15 10.11
N SER A 126 -15.16 13.10 9.67
CA SER A 126 -16.15 12.81 8.62
C SER A 126 -15.54 12.70 7.23
N LYS A 127 -14.25 13.05 7.07
CA LYS A 127 -13.52 12.89 5.80
C LYS A 127 -12.59 11.68 5.83
N PHE A 128 -11.82 11.53 6.90
CA PHE A 128 -10.82 10.49 7.01
C PHE A 128 -10.60 10.11 8.48
N GLN A 129 -10.79 8.85 8.81
CA GLN A 129 -10.67 8.36 10.18
C GLN A 129 -9.94 7.04 10.23
N ARG A 130 -8.93 6.92 11.09
CA ARG A 130 -8.31 5.64 11.41
C ARG A 130 -9.22 4.83 12.34
N VAL A 131 -9.69 3.68 11.88
CA VAL A 131 -10.58 2.79 12.64
C VAL A 131 -9.81 1.64 13.30
N SER A 132 -8.69 1.21 12.70
CA SER A 132 -7.77 0.25 13.32
C SER A 132 -6.33 0.47 12.84
N PHE A 133 -5.37 -0.33 13.33
CA PHE A 133 -3.99 -0.23 12.85
C PHE A 133 -3.94 -0.57 11.35
N ASN A 134 -3.29 0.29 10.56
CA ASN A 134 -3.22 0.18 9.11
C ASN A 134 -4.58 0.19 8.40
N ASP A 135 -5.61 0.76 9.03
CA ASP A 135 -6.95 0.78 8.47
C ASP A 135 -7.63 2.12 8.75
N CYS A 136 -7.83 2.88 7.68
CA CYS A 136 -8.48 4.16 7.69
C CYS A 136 -9.68 4.15 6.74
N ILE A 137 -10.81 4.67 7.21
CA ILE A 137 -12.05 4.77 6.45
C ILE A 137 -12.22 6.19 5.90
N VAL A 138 -12.63 6.28 4.63
CA VAL A 138 -12.93 7.54 3.94
C VAL A 138 -14.41 7.83 4.07
N LYS A 139 -14.79 9.09 4.37
CA LYS A 139 -16.18 9.54 4.48
C LYS A 139 -17.05 8.66 5.41
N GLY A 140 -16.43 8.04 6.42
CA GLY A 140 -17.10 7.09 7.32
C GLY A 140 -17.69 5.85 6.62
N GLY A 141 -17.20 5.50 5.43
CA GLY A 141 -17.70 4.40 4.60
C GLY A 141 -18.87 4.80 3.68
N GLY A 142 -19.28 6.08 3.72
CA GLY A 142 -20.35 6.58 2.87
C GLY A 142 -19.99 6.63 1.38
N PRO A 143 -21.00 6.75 0.50
CA PRO A 143 -20.80 6.75 -0.94
C PRO A 143 -19.97 7.95 -1.40
N MET A 144 -19.12 7.70 -2.40
CA MET A 144 -18.36 8.68 -3.17
C MET A 144 -18.85 8.66 -4.60
N GLU A 145 -19.50 9.74 -5.03
CA GLU A 145 -20.05 9.87 -6.38
C GLU A 145 -18.94 9.88 -7.44
N PRO A 146 -19.26 9.58 -8.72
CA PRO A 146 -18.30 9.70 -9.81
C PRO A 146 -17.61 11.08 -9.80
N SER A 147 -16.27 11.09 -9.89
CA SER A 147 -15.45 12.30 -9.81
C SER A 147 -15.49 13.05 -8.46
N GLU A 148 -16.11 12.51 -7.41
CA GLU A 148 -16.07 13.10 -6.07
C GLU A 148 -14.64 13.05 -5.50
N THR A 149 -14.24 14.13 -4.83
CA THR A 149 -12.93 14.24 -4.17
C THR A 149 -13.08 14.56 -2.70
N VAL A 150 -12.54 13.70 -1.84
CA VAL A 150 -12.36 13.97 -0.41
C VAL A 150 -10.97 14.57 -0.20
N SER A 151 -10.92 15.80 0.29
CA SER A 151 -9.67 16.55 0.51
C SER A 151 -9.51 17.00 1.95
N PHE A 152 -8.32 16.74 2.50
CA PHE A 152 -7.91 17.14 3.84
C PHE A 152 -6.40 17.40 3.91
N GLN A 153 -5.98 18.11 4.95
CA GLN A 153 -4.57 18.28 5.29
C GLN A 153 -4.28 17.62 6.63
N TYR A 154 -3.09 17.04 6.75
CA TYR A 154 -2.57 16.53 8.01
C TYR A 154 -1.16 17.09 8.24
N SER A 155 -0.72 17.09 9.50
CA SER A 155 0.61 17.55 9.88
C SER A 155 1.36 16.50 10.68
N ASN A 156 2.52 16.09 10.18
CA ASN A 156 3.42 15.18 10.88
C ASN A 156 4.86 15.43 10.43
N SER A 157 5.82 14.86 11.13
CA SER A 157 7.24 14.93 10.81
C SER A 157 7.62 14.24 9.49
N PHE A 158 6.77 13.35 8.98
CA PHE A 158 6.94 12.64 7.71
C PHE A 158 5.59 12.39 7.02
N SER A 159 5.65 12.13 5.71
CA SER A 159 4.48 11.73 4.92
C SER A 159 4.17 10.24 5.10
N TYR A 160 2.89 9.91 5.20
CA TYR A 160 2.41 8.52 5.19
C TYR A 160 2.21 8.00 3.77
N GLN A 161 2.58 6.72 3.55
CA GLN A 161 2.15 5.98 2.38
C GLN A 161 0.68 5.59 2.58
N LEU A 162 -0.20 6.15 1.76
CA LEU A 162 -1.63 5.91 1.80
C LEU A 162 -2.02 5.15 0.53
N ASN A 163 -2.45 3.90 0.70
CA ASN A 163 -2.82 3.02 -0.41
C ASN A 163 -4.25 2.55 -0.22
N VAL A 164 -5.04 2.54 -1.30
CA VAL A 164 -6.39 1.93 -1.28
C VAL A 164 -6.24 0.45 -0.96
N ALA A 165 -7.04 -0.04 -0.02
CA ALA A 165 -6.98 -1.39 0.51
C ALA A 165 -8.23 -2.21 0.17
N SER A 166 -9.39 -1.56 0.07
CA SER A 166 -10.63 -2.16 -0.43
C SER A 166 -11.65 -1.06 -0.74
N VAL A 167 -12.60 -1.40 -1.61
CA VAL A 167 -13.78 -0.59 -1.94
C VAL A 167 -15.00 -1.50 -2.08
N ALA A 168 -16.19 -0.93 -1.88
CA ALA A 168 -17.46 -1.54 -2.24
C ALA A 168 -18.14 -0.72 -3.35
N CYS A 169 -19.02 -1.35 -4.11
CA CYS A 169 -19.79 -0.70 -5.18
C CYS A 169 -21.26 -0.58 -4.74
N GLU A 170 -21.90 0.55 -5.05
CA GLU A 170 -23.33 0.79 -4.79
C GLU A 170 -24.17 0.88 -6.06
#